data_AF-A0A7C3P1A4-F1
#
_entry.id   AF-A0A7C3P1A4-F1
#
_cell.length_a   1.000
_cell.length_b   1.000
_cell.length_c   1.000
_cell.angle_alpha   90.00
_cell.angle_beta   90.00
_cell.angle_gamma   90.00
#
_symmetry.space_group_name_H-M   'P 1'
#
loop_
_entity.id
_entity.type
_entity.pdbx_description
1 polymer ?
#
loop_
_entity_poly.entity_id
_entity_poly.type
_entity_poly.pdbx_seq_one_letter_code
_entity_poly.pdbx_strand_id
1 'polypeptide(L)'
;MKVQEKIDVEVPVSTAYNQWTQFEEFPRFMEGVKQVEQISDERLHWVAEIGGERKEWYARITRQVPDEIIAWQSEGGILNSGTVIFRPLDPSRTEIEVQMEYEPEDFKEQVGGAVGVPGRRVAGDLR
;
A
#
# COMPACT_ATOMS: atom_id res chain seq x y z
N MET A 1 -12.70 3.05 6.17
CA MET A 1 -12.18 1.96 7.02
C MET A 1 -10.68 2.17 7.17
N LYS A 2 -10.09 1.62 8.24
CA LYS A 2 -8.65 1.68 8.49
C LYS A 2 -8.10 0.27 8.56
N VAL A 3 -6.94 0.05 7.96
CA VAL A 3 -6.17 -1.21 8.07
C VAL A 3 -4.75 -0.86 8.51
N GLN A 4 -4.21 -1.68 9.40
CA GLN A 4 -2.85 -1.57 9.89
C GLN A 4 -2.24 -2.97 9.92
N GLU A 5 -1.08 -3.13 9.30
CA GLU A 5 -0.32 -4.38 9.28
C GLU A 5 1.15 -4.11 9.59
N LYS A 6 1.82 -5.13 10.14
CA LYS A 6 3.24 -5.06 10.53
C LYS A 6 3.96 -6.30 10.04
N ILE A 7 5.18 -6.12 9.57
CA ILE A 7 6.08 -7.20 9.18
C ILE A 7 7.51 -6.88 9.59
N ASP A 8 8.22 -7.90 10.07
CA ASP A 8 9.66 -7.84 10.29
C ASP A 8 10.39 -8.45 9.09
N VAL A 9 11.36 -7.72 8.56
CA VAL A 9 12.21 -8.16 7.43
C VAL A 9 13.68 -8.25 7.85
N GLU A 10 14.40 -9.25 7.32
CA GLU A 10 15.81 -9.50 7.61
C GLU A 10 16.76 -8.68 6.72
N VAL A 11 16.50 -7.38 6.60
CA VAL A 11 17.36 -6.43 5.91
C VAL A 11 17.53 -5.13 6.72
N PRO A 12 18.64 -4.39 6.54
CA PRO A 12 18.80 -3.06 7.11
C PRO A 12 17.69 -2.11 6.66
N VAL A 13 17.41 -1.10 7.48
CA VAL A 13 16.30 -0.15 7.24
C VAL A 13 16.41 0.56 5.89
N SER A 14 17.62 0.89 5.46
CA SER A 14 17.87 1.53 4.17
C SER A 14 17.57 0.62 2.99
N THR A 15 17.80 -0.70 3.12
CA THR A 15 17.41 -1.68 2.12
C THR A 15 15.90 -1.80 2.04
N ALA A 16 15.23 -1.91 3.19
CA ALA A 16 13.77 -1.96 3.25
C ALA A 16 13.13 -0.69 2.64
N TYR A 17 13.60 0.49 3.05
CA TYR A 17 13.13 1.78 2.54
C TYR A 17 13.33 1.90 1.03
N ASN A 18 14.52 1.60 0.51
CA ASN A 18 14.81 1.70 -0.91
C ASN A 18 13.96 0.74 -1.76
N GLN A 19 13.59 -0.42 -1.24
CA GLN A 19 12.65 -1.32 -1.92
C GLN A 19 11.25 -0.70 -2.02
N TRP A 20 10.80 0.00 -0.97
CA TRP A 20 9.50 0.66 -0.94
C TRP A 20 9.41 1.93 -1.80
N THR A 21 10.53 2.48 -2.26
CA THR A 21 10.54 3.57 -3.25
C THR A 21 10.51 3.06 -4.69
N GLN A 22 10.66 1.76 -4.91
CA GLN A 22 10.47 1.13 -6.23
C GLN A 22 8.99 0.81 -6.47
N PHE A 23 8.15 1.84 -6.51
CA PHE A 23 6.68 1.70 -6.59
C PHE A 23 6.22 0.78 -7.72
N GLU A 24 6.90 0.80 -8.86
CA GLU A 24 6.56 -0.01 -10.04
C GLU A 24 6.74 -1.52 -9.84
N GLU A 25 7.43 -1.94 -8.77
CA GLU A 25 7.59 -3.35 -8.43
C GLU A 25 6.45 -3.91 -7.58
N PHE A 26 5.56 -3.05 -7.06
CA PHE A 26 4.45 -3.47 -6.17
C PHE A 26 3.51 -4.50 -6.79
N PRO A 27 3.17 -4.46 -8.09
CA PRO A 27 2.37 -5.51 -8.73
C PRO A 27 2.97 -6.91 -8.64
N ARG A 28 4.28 -7.05 -8.37
CA ARG A 28 4.94 -8.36 -8.24
C ARG A 28 4.62 -9.08 -6.94
N PHE A 29 4.27 -8.34 -5.88
CA PHE A 29 4.05 -8.90 -4.54
C PHE A 29 2.70 -8.52 -3.93
N MET A 30 1.95 -7.57 -4.51
CA MET A 30 0.58 -7.25 -4.10
C MET A 30 -0.43 -7.76 -5.14
N GLU A 31 -1.14 -8.85 -4.85
CA GLU A 31 -2.02 -9.54 -5.82
C GLU A 31 -3.15 -8.64 -6.39
N GLY A 32 -3.61 -7.68 -5.56
CA GLY A 32 -4.63 -6.71 -5.95
C GLY A 32 -4.14 -5.58 -6.86
N VAL A 33 -2.83 -5.31 -6.92
CA VAL A 33 -2.26 -4.20 -7.69
C VAL A 33 -1.84 -4.70 -9.07
N LYS A 34 -2.31 -4.05 -10.12
CA LYS A 34 -1.98 -4.42 -11.51
C LYS A 34 -0.86 -3.57 -12.10
N GLN A 35 -0.80 -2.30 -11.73
CA GLN A 35 0.24 -1.38 -12.19
C GLN A 35 0.39 -0.23 -11.19
N VAL A 36 1.63 0.17 -10.97
CA VAL A 36 1.96 1.48 -10.40
C VAL A 36 2.95 2.11 -11.35
N GLU A 37 2.69 3.34 -11.77
CA GLU A 37 3.55 4.11 -12.66
C GLU A 37 3.93 5.43 -11.99
N GLN A 38 5.21 5.75 -11.95
CA GLN A 38 5.67 7.01 -11.39
C GLN A 38 5.63 8.13 -12.46
N ILE A 39 4.68 9.04 -12.33
CA ILE A 39 4.50 10.16 -13.28
C ILE A 39 5.45 11.31 -12.96
N SER A 40 5.77 11.52 -11.68
CA SER A 40 6.76 12.47 -11.22
C SER A 40 7.30 12.06 -9.85
N ASP A 41 8.26 12.82 -9.31
CA ASP A 41 8.85 12.58 -7.99
C ASP A 41 7.81 12.39 -6.88
N GLU A 42 6.67 13.09 -6.97
CA GLU A 42 5.62 13.06 -5.95
C GLU A 42 4.29 12.47 -6.44
N ARG A 43 4.18 12.01 -7.68
CA ARG A 43 2.89 11.58 -8.26
C ARG A 43 2.97 10.19 -8.86
N LEU A 44 2.06 9.34 -8.40
CA LEU A 44 1.92 7.95 -8.81
C LEU A 44 0.57 7.75 -9.48
N HIS A 45 0.55 6.92 -10.51
CA HIS A 45 -0.64 6.40 -11.14
C HIS A 45 -0.83 4.95 -10.76
N TRP A 46 -1.99 4.63 -10.19
CA TRP A 46 -2.30 3.32 -9.64
C TRP A 46 -3.42 2.67 -10.43
N VAL A 47 -3.24 1.38 -10.69
CA VAL A 47 -4.26 0.50 -11.23
C VAL A 47 -4.34 -0.73 -10.33
N ALA A 48 -5.53 -1.02 -9.81
CA ALA A 48 -5.79 -2.19 -8.98
C ALA A 48 -7.09 -2.88 -9.39
N GLU A 49 -7.22 -4.15 -8.99
CA GLU A 49 -8.47 -4.88 -9.07
C GLU A 49 -9.06 -5.00 -7.66
N ILE A 50 -10.21 -4.36 -7.45
CA ILE A 50 -10.86 -4.25 -6.16
C ILE A 50 -12.28 -4.77 -6.32
N GLY A 51 -12.64 -5.82 -5.58
CA GLY A 51 -13.97 -6.42 -5.67
C GLY A 51 -14.29 -7.03 -7.04
N GLY A 52 -13.28 -7.37 -7.85
CA GLY A 52 -13.46 -7.86 -9.23
C GLY A 52 -13.59 -6.74 -10.27
N GLU A 53 -13.49 -5.48 -9.87
CA GLU A 53 -13.50 -4.33 -10.78
C GLU A 53 -12.13 -3.68 -10.88
N ARG A 54 -11.75 -3.29 -12.09
CA ARG A 54 -10.56 -2.46 -12.31
C ARG A 54 -10.84 -1.05 -11.81
N LYS A 55 -10.03 -0.58 -10.87
CA LYS A 55 -10.03 0.80 -10.37
C LYS A 55 -8.69 1.46 -10.71
N GLU A 56 -8.75 2.76 -10.97
CA GLU A 56 -7.61 3.56 -11.41
C GLU A 56 -7.66 4.93 -10.73
N TRP A 57 -6.54 5.37 -10.16
CA TRP A 57 -6.45 6.66 -9.48
C TRP A 57 -5.03 7.22 -9.50
N TYR A 58 -4.93 8.53 -9.25
CA TYR A 58 -3.65 9.17 -8.95
C TYR A 58 -3.47 9.29 -7.44
N ALA A 59 -2.23 9.12 -6.98
CA ALA A 59 -1.83 9.38 -5.61
C ALA A 59 -0.65 10.34 -5.57
N ARG A 60 -0.66 11.23 -4.59
CA ARG A 60 0.43 12.16 -4.29
C ARG A 60 1.18 11.68 -3.05
N ILE A 61 2.51 11.64 -3.13
CA ILE A 61 3.39 11.44 -1.98
C ILE A 61 3.37 12.73 -1.17
N THR A 62 2.86 12.67 0.07
CA THR A 62 2.71 13.84 0.96
C THR A 62 3.86 13.97 1.95
N ARG A 63 4.59 12.86 2.21
CA ARG A 63 5.79 12.85 3.03
C ARG A 63 6.71 11.73 2.58
N GLN A 64 8.00 12.04 2.47
CA GLN A 64 9.03 11.05 2.20
C GLN A 64 10.27 11.44 3.01
N VAL A 65 10.57 10.67 4.05
CA VAL A 65 11.79 10.83 4.86
C VAL A 65 12.56 9.53 4.77
N PRO A 66 13.81 9.56 4.25
CA PRO A 66 14.64 8.38 4.13
C PRO A 66 14.69 7.56 5.41
N ASP A 67 14.54 6.25 5.28
CA ASP A 67 14.64 5.25 6.36
C ASP A 67 13.61 5.41 7.50
N GLU A 68 12.64 6.31 7.38
CA GLU A 68 11.66 6.61 8.42
C GLU A 68 10.22 6.41 7.97
N ILE A 69 9.81 7.10 6.90
CA ILE A 69 8.38 7.18 6.55
C ILE A 69 8.14 7.58 5.09
N ILE A 70 7.14 6.93 4.48
CA ILE A 70 6.52 7.35 3.22
C ILE A 70 5.02 7.49 3.46
N ALA A 71 4.42 8.63 3.12
CA ALA A 71 2.98 8.85 3.20
C ALA A 71 2.43 9.34 1.86
N TRP A 72 1.20 8.95 1.57
CA TRP A 72 0.52 9.33 0.33
C TRP A 72 -0.97 9.61 0.55
N GLN A 73 -1.56 10.27 -0.44
CA GLN A 73 -2.99 10.54 -0.52
C GLN A 73 -3.46 10.51 -1.98
N SER A 74 -4.61 9.88 -2.24
CA SER A 74 -5.27 9.89 -3.55
C SER A 74 -5.72 11.30 -3.95
N GLU A 75 -5.65 11.61 -5.24
CA GLU A 75 -6.08 12.89 -5.81
C GLU A 75 -7.46 12.82 -6.50
N GLY A 76 -8.21 11.75 -6.27
CA GLY A 76 -9.50 11.49 -6.89
C GLY A 76 -9.64 10.02 -7.29
N GLY A 77 -10.80 9.64 -7.81
CA GLY A 77 -11.14 8.23 -7.99
C GLY A 77 -11.38 7.58 -6.63
N ILE A 78 -10.68 6.48 -6.35
CA ILE A 78 -10.76 5.78 -5.06
C ILE A 78 -10.09 6.63 -3.98
N LEU A 79 -10.86 7.07 -2.99
CA LEU A 79 -10.36 7.86 -1.88
C LEU A 79 -9.59 6.97 -0.91
N ASN A 80 -8.27 7.09 -0.96
CA ASN A 80 -7.37 6.39 -0.06
C ASN A 80 -6.19 7.26 0.38
N SER A 81 -5.69 6.97 1.55
CA SER A 81 -4.42 7.48 2.03
C SER A 81 -3.70 6.38 2.77
N GLY A 82 -2.39 6.54 2.91
CA GLY A 82 -1.64 5.58 3.68
C GLY A 82 -0.29 6.10 4.08
N THR A 83 0.36 5.28 4.90
CA THR A 83 1.68 5.54 5.44
C THR A 83 2.39 4.22 5.62
N VAL A 84 3.65 4.17 5.18
CA VAL A 84 4.59 3.12 5.53
C VAL A 84 5.62 3.72 6.47
N ILE A 85 5.78 3.12 7.63
CA ILE A 85 6.73 3.51 8.67
C ILE A 85 7.79 2.43 8.79
N PHE A 86 9.05 2.83 8.81
CA PHE A 86 10.20 1.95 8.95
C PHE A 86 10.80 2.13 10.34
N ARG A 87 11.01 1.03 11.05
CA ARG A 87 11.68 1.06 12.37
C ARG A 87 12.82 0.05 12.38
N PRO A 88 14.08 0.48 12.54
CA PRO A 88 15.18 -0.46 12.70
C PRO A 88 14.99 -1.24 14.02
N LEU A 89 15.05 -2.57 13.94
CA LEU A 89 15.03 -3.45 15.10
C LEU A 89 16.47 -3.73 15.58
N ASP A 90 17.38 -3.92 14.62
CA ASP A 90 18.84 -4.02 14.82
C ASP A 90 19.57 -3.69 13.49
N PRO A 91 20.92 -3.73 13.40
CA PRO A 91 21.65 -3.37 12.17
C PRO A 91 21.26 -4.17 10.90
N SER A 92 20.57 -5.29 11.05
CA SER A 92 20.20 -6.22 9.97
C SER A 92 18.71 -6.51 9.87
N ARG A 93 17.86 -5.92 10.73
CA ARG A 93 16.42 -6.18 10.75
C ARG A 93 15.61 -4.90 10.89
N THR A 94 14.45 -4.88 10.23
CA THR A 94 13.54 -3.72 10.18
C THR A 94 12.11 -4.17 10.37
N GLU A 95 11.36 -3.50 11.25
CA GLU A 95 9.90 -3.58 11.29
C GLU A 95 9.35 -2.56 10.28
N ILE A 96 8.47 -3.03 9.39
CA ILE A 96 7.71 -2.20 8.46
C ILE A 96 6.26 -2.22 8.94
N GLU A 97 5.71 -1.03 9.19
CA GLU A 97 4.30 -0.86 9.51
C GLU A 97 3.59 -0.13 8.37
N VAL A 98 2.55 -0.75 7.84
CA VAL A 98 1.69 -0.15 6.80
C VAL A 98 0.36 0.21 7.43
N GLN A 99 -0.03 1.48 7.29
CA GLN A 99 -1.34 2.00 7.65
C GLN A 99 -2.05 2.50 6.41
N MET A 100 -3.31 2.11 6.20
CA MET A 100 -4.13 2.58 5.08
C MET A 100 -5.53 2.95 5.54
N GLU A 101 -6.04 4.06 5.01
CA GLU A 101 -7.42 4.49 5.14
C GLU A 101 -8.06 4.55 3.76
N TYR A 102 -9.30 4.07 3.65
CA TYR A 102 -10.06 4.09 2.40
C TYR A 102 -11.57 4.19 2.66
N GLU A 103 -12.34 4.73 1.72
CA GLU A 103 -13.78 4.82 1.88
C GLU A 103 -14.48 3.47 1.58
N PRO A 104 -15.45 3.02 2.41
CA PRO A 104 -16.13 1.74 2.17
C PRO A 104 -16.99 1.75 0.90
N GLU A 105 -17.49 2.92 0.46
CA GLU A 105 -18.35 3.04 -0.72
C GLU A 105 -17.59 2.68 -2.00
N ASP A 106 -16.30 2.98 -2.05
CA ASP A 106 -15.37 2.56 -3.11
C ASP A 106 -15.14 1.03 -3.18
N PHE A 107 -15.51 0.30 -2.13
CA PHE A 107 -15.32 -1.16 -1.99
C PHE A 107 -16.66 -1.93 -1.83
N LYS A 108 -17.81 -1.25 -1.96
CA LYS A 108 -19.14 -1.79 -1.61
C LYS A 108 -19.92 -2.43 -2.75
N GLU A 109 -19.47 -2.38 -3.99
CA GLU A 109 -20.16 -3.06 -5.11
C GLU A 109 -19.88 -4.57 -5.09
N GLN A 110 -20.48 -5.26 -4.11
CA GLN A 110 -21.21 -6.54 -4.25
C GLN A 110 -21.61 -7.07 -2.86
N VAL A 111 -22.62 -6.45 -2.24
CA VAL A 111 -23.48 -7.17 -1.28
C VAL A 111 -24.57 -7.87 -2.08
N GLY A 112 -24.18 -8.97 -2.72
CA GLY A 112 -25.02 -9.74 -3.62
C GLY A 112 -24.61 -11.21 -3.68
N GLY A 113 -24.38 -11.83 -2.51
CA GLY A 113 -24.36 -13.29 -2.36
C GLY A 113 -22.98 -13.94 -2.37
N ALA A 114 -22.22 -13.81 -1.28
CA ALA A 114 -21.47 -14.90 -0.67
C ALA A 114 -20.89 -14.41 0.67
N VAL A 115 -21.02 -15.25 1.69
CA VAL A 115 -20.52 -15.03 3.05
C VAL A 115 -18.99 -14.88 3.03
N GLY A 116 -18.46 -13.80 3.61
CA GLY A 116 -17.02 -13.65 3.83
C GLY A 116 -16.59 -12.24 4.19
N VAL A 117 -16.52 -11.93 5.48
CA VAL A 117 -15.99 -10.69 6.04
C VAL A 117 -14.62 -10.37 5.43
N PRO A 118 -14.39 -9.18 4.83
CA PRO A 118 -13.10 -8.81 4.25
C PRO A 118 -12.16 -8.33 5.35
N GLY A 119 -11.71 -9.26 6.20
CA GLY A 119 -10.73 -9.00 7.27
C GLY A 119 -9.43 -9.78 7.10
N ARG A 120 -9.19 -10.40 5.92
CA ARG A 120 -8.16 -11.44 5.79
C ARG A 120 -7.16 -11.28 4.64
N ARG A 121 -7.28 -10.24 3.80
CA ARG A 121 -6.45 -10.14 2.58
C ARG A 121 -5.20 -9.26 2.68
N VAL A 122 -5.12 -8.32 3.62
CA VAL A 122 -3.91 -7.46 3.71
C VAL A 122 -2.72 -8.22 4.33
N ALA A 123 -2.96 -9.24 5.15
CA ALA A 123 -1.91 -10.09 5.70
C ALA A 123 -1.32 -11.12 4.70
N GLY A 124 -1.89 -11.25 3.49
CA GLY A 124 -1.45 -12.22 2.48
C GLY A 124 -0.34 -11.73 1.55
N ASP A 125 -0.32 -10.42 1.28
CA ASP A 125 0.56 -9.80 0.27
C ASP A 125 1.96 -9.44 0.82
N LEU A 126 2.25 -9.78 2.07
CA LEU A 126 3.53 -9.51 2.75
C LEU A 126 4.33 -10.80 3.00
N ARG A 127 4.38 -11.73 2.04
CA ARG A 127 5.23 -12.93 2.15
C ARG A 127 6.27 -13.02 1.07
#